data_AF-A0A368LG76-F1
#
_entry.id   AF-A0A368LG76-F1
#
_cell.length_a   1.000
_cell.length_b   1.000
_cell.length_c   1.000
_cell.angle_alpha   90.00
_cell.angle_beta   90.00
_cell.angle_gamma   90.00
#
_symmetry.space_group_name_H-M   'P 1'
#
loop_
_entity.id
_entity.type
_entity.pdbx_description
1 polymer ?
#
loop_
_entity_poly.entity_id
_entity_poly.type
_entity_poly.pdbx_seq_one_letter_code
_entity_poly.pdbx_strand_id
1 'polypeptide(L)'
;MGLKSSTIEMLKMHIKLVRNPASSGFYYEGANKDERIDNFWYIYGVIKDLGIEKELVNELKETLDVLLRNQLFALGCLCRKTIHESYSTPFDSTTALPATRDLQKLAVKDVESNISASSSQKSPDAFQDYVLDGVEHYDRLLKLFEKFA
;
A
#
# COMPACT_ATOMS: atom_id res chain seq x y z
N MET A 1 8.28 -21.15 27.32
CA MET A 1 8.83 -19.82 26.99
C MET A 1 9.69 -19.81 25.73
N GLY A 2 10.52 -20.84 25.44
CA GLY A 2 11.38 -20.87 24.24
C GLY A 2 10.65 -20.85 22.88
N LEU A 3 9.55 -21.60 22.72
CA LEU A 3 8.80 -21.69 21.46
C LEU A 3 8.14 -20.35 21.06
N LYS A 4 7.47 -19.66 22.00
CA LYS A 4 6.86 -18.34 21.75
C LYS A 4 7.90 -17.32 21.29
N SER A 5 9.10 -17.33 21.88
CA SER A 5 10.21 -16.46 21.47
C SER A 5 10.68 -16.75 20.03
N SER A 6 10.87 -18.03 19.70
CA SER A 6 11.29 -18.42 18.34
C SER A 6 10.27 -18.08 17.25
N THR A 7 8.97 -18.21 17.55
CA THR A 7 7.89 -17.85 16.62
C THR A 7 7.83 -16.34 16.38
N ILE A 8 8.01 -15.54 17.43
CA ILE A 8 8.03 -14.07 17.33
C ILE A 8 9.19 -13.61 16.43
N GLU A 9 10.40 -14.10 16.66
CA GLU A 9 11.57 -13.71 15.85
C GLU A 9 11.44 -14.15 14.39
N MET A 10 10.88 -15.33 14.13
CA MET A 10 10.56 -15.78 12.78
C MET A 10 9.55 -14.85 12.09
N LEU A 11 8.48 -14.45 12.78
CA LEU A 11 7.46 -13.55 12.22
C LEU A 11 8.03 -12.15 11.97
N LYS A 12 8.87 -11.62 12.87
CA LYS A 12 9.61 -10.38 12.63
C LYS A 12 10.45 -10.44 11.35
N MET A 13 11.12 -11.57 11.11
CA MET A 13 11.89 -11.76 9.87
C MET A 13 10.99 -11.72 8.63
N HIS A 14 9.84 -12.39 8.65
CA HIS A 14 8.89 -12.36 7.53
C HIS A 14 8.31 -10.96 7.28
N ILE A 15 7.95 -10.23 8.34
CA ILE A 15 7.51 -8.83 8.25
C ILE A 15 8.61 -7.97 7.60
N LYS A 16 9.87 -8.12 8.05
CA LYS A 16 11.00 -7.38 7.47
C LYS A 16 11.24 -7.72 6.00
N LEU A 17 11.02 -8.96 5.57
CA LEU A 17 11.15 -9.36 4.17
C LEU A 17 10.08 -8.69 3.29
N VAL A 18 8.84 -8.58 3.78
CA VAL A 18 7.77 -7.81 3.10
C VAL A 18 8.15 -6.33 2.99
N ARG A 19 8.73 -5.76 4.06
CA ARG A 19 9.17 -4.37 4.08
C ARG A 19 10.34 -4.10 3.15
N ASN A 20 11.24 -5.06 2.97
CA ASN A 20 12.43 -4.85 2.15
C ASN A 20 12.02 -4.45 0.74
N PRO A 21 12.63 -3.40 0.17
CA PRO A 21 12.46 -3.13 -1.25
C PRO A 21 12.98 -4.36 -1.99
N ALA A 22 12.17 -4.91 -2.91
CA ALA A 22 12.68 -5.88 -3.86
C ALA A 22 13.91 -5.25 -4.51
N SER A 23 15.07 -5.84 -4.27
CA SER A 23 16.35 -5.31 -4.75
C SER A 23 16.28 -5.13 -6.26
N SER A 24 16.73 -3.95 -6.72
CA SER A 24 16.85 -3.55 -8.13
C SER A 24 15.55 -3.50 -8.94
N GLY A 25 14.92 -2.32 -8.96
CA GLY A 25 14.12 -1.86 -10.10
C GLY A 25 12.69 -2.39 -10.16
N PHE A 26 11.74 -1.63 -9.60
CA PHE A 26 10.36 -1.73 -10.05
C PHE A 26 9.77 -0.34 -10.28
N TYR A 27 9.95 0.12 -11.51
CA TYR A 27 8.90 0.84 -12.20
C TYR A 27 7.71 -0.12 -12.31
N TYR A 28 6.78 -0.07 -11.36
CA TYR A 28 5.45 -0.65 -11.55
C TYR A 28 4.66 0.30 -12.46
N GLU A 29 4.96 0.29 -13.75
CA GLU A 29 4.09 0.98 -14.71
C GLU A 29 2.74 0.26 -14.75
N GLY A 30 1.74 0.86 -14.10
CA GLY A 30 0.34 0.55 -14.36
C GLY A 30 -0.32 -0.54 -13.50
N ALA A 31 0.27 -0.96 -12.38
CA ALA A 31 -0.41 -1.84 -11.42
C ALA A 31 -1.25 -1.03 -10.42
N ASN A 32 -2.47 -1.47 -10.11
CA ASN A 32 -3.32 -0.87 -9.07
C ASN A 32 -3.04 -1.40 -7.66
N LYS A 33 -2.18 -2.41 -7.50
CA LYS A 33 -1.88 -3.02 -6.20
C LYS A 33 -0.41 -3.41 -6.11
N ASP A 34 0.24 -3.05 -5.00
CA ASP A 34 1.55 -3.60 -4.64
C ASP A 34 1.45 -5.09 -4.32
N GLU A 35 2.24 -5.91 -5.00
CA GLU A 35 2.23 -7.38 -4.89
C GLU A 35 2.47 -7.89 -3.45
N ARG A 36 3.17 -7.10 -2.62
CA ARG A 36 3.54 -7.47 -1.26
C ARG A 36 2.37 -7.33 -0.29
N ILE A 37 1.31 -6.65 -0.69
CA ILE A 37 0.10 -6.47 0.14
C ILE A 37 -0.53 -7.82 0.48
N ASP A 38 -0.60 -8.76 -0.46
CA ASP A 38 -1.18 -10.08 -0.20
C ASP A 38 -0.33 -10.88 0.80
N ASN A 39 1.00 -10.85 0.63
CA ASN A 39 1.94 -11.47 1.56
C ASN A 39 1.83 -10.88 2.97
N PHE A 40 1.71 -9.56 3.06
CA PHE A 40 1.50 -8.87 4.33
C PHE A 40 0.22 -9.35 5.02
N TRP A 41 -0.91 -9.41 4.30
CA TRP A 41 -2.18 -9.85 4.89
C TRP A 41 -2.15 -11.29 5.36
N TYR A 42 -1.44 -12.18 4.65
CA TYR A 42 -1.24 -13.56 5.10
C TYR A 42 -0.45 -13.62 6.42
N ILE A 43 0.68 -12.92 6.50
CA ILE A 43 1.50 -12.86 7.71
C ILE A 43 0.73 -12.22 8.86
N TYR A 44 0.01 -11.13 8.60
CA TYR A 44 -0.82 -10.45 9.59
C TYR A 44 -1.95 -11.33 10.12
N GLY A 45 -2.58 -12.15 9.27
CA GLY A 45 -3.57 -13.14 9.68
C GLY A 45 -3.02 -14.11 10.73
N VAL A 46 -1.82 -14.67 10.48
CA VAL A 46 -1.14 -15.55 11.44
C VAL A 46 -0.83 -14.84 12.76
N ILE A 47 -0.33 -13.60 12.70
CA ILE A 47 -0.03 -12.78 13.89
C ILE A 47 -1.29 -12.54 14.73
N LYS A 48 -2.41 -12.23 14.06
CA LYS A 48 -3.70 -12.00 14.70
C LYS A 48 -4.24 -13.26 15.36
N ASP A 49 -4.17 -14.40 14.68
CA ASP A 49 -4.64 -15.69 15.20
C ASP A 49 -3.83 -16.15 16.43
N LEU A 50 -2.53 -15.82 16.47
CA LEU A 50 -1.66 -16.07 17.61
C LEU A 50 -1.83 -15.04 18.75
N GLY A 51 -2.56 -13.96 18.53
CA GLY A 51 -2.82 -12.92 19.54
C GLY A 51 -1.58 -12.11 19.96
N ILE A 52 -0.60 -11.97 19.06
CA ILE A 52 0.70 -11.33 19.36
C ILE A 52 0.90 -9.98 18.64
N GLU A 53 -0.19 -9.33 18.24
CA GLU A 53 -0.13 -8.03 17.54
C GLU A 53 0.63 -6.97 18.34
N LYS A 54 0.47 -6.95 19.67
CA LYS A 54 1.10 -5.97 20.56
C LYS A 54 2.62 -6.15 20.63
N GLU A 55 3.09 -7.39 20.62
CA GLU A 55 4.51 -7.71 20.62
C GLU A 55 5.23 -7.34 19.31
N LEU A 56 4.48 -7.15 18.22
CA LEU A 56 5.00 -6.88 16.87
C LEU A 56 4.56 -5.50 16.33
N VAL A 57 4.02 -4.64 17.19
CA VAL A 57 3.38 -3.38 16.77
C VAL A 57 4.31 -2.45 15.99
N ASN A 58 5.58 -2.38 16.39
CA ASN A 58 6.56 -1.50 15.74
C ASN A 58 6.90 -2.02 14.33
N GLU A 59 7.19 -3.32 14.22
CA GLU A 59 7.48 -3.97 12.93
C GLU A 59 6.28 -3.89 11.97
N LEU A 60 5.06 -4.04 12.50
CA LEU A 60 3.82 -3.88 11.73
C LEU A 60 3.63 -2.44 11.26
N LYS A 61 3.79 -1.44 12.14
CA LYS A 61 3.67 -0.02 11.78
C LYS A 61 4.67 0.39 10.70
N GLU A 62 5.94 0.03 10.86
CA GLU A 62 6.99 0.34 9.88
C GLU A 62 6.70 -0.30 8.51
N THR A 63 6.21 -1.54 8.50
CA THR A 63 5.89 -2.24 7.25
C THR A 63 4.64 -1.66 6.59
N LEU A 64 3.62 -1.31 7.37
CA LEU A 64 2.42 -0.66 6.88
C LEU A 64 2.71 0.70 6.25
N ASP A 65 3.55 1.55 6.87
CA ASP A 65 3.95 2.83 6.28
C ASP A 65 4.62 2.64 4.92
N VAL A 66 5.55 1.68 4.81
CA VAL A 66 6.20 1.34 3.53
C VAL A 66 5.18 0.88 2.49
N LEU A 67 4.26 -0.02 2.83
CA LEU A 67 3.23 -0.49 1.89
C LEU A 67 2.26 0.62 1.48
N LEU A 68 1.85 1.49 2.41
CA LEU A 68 0.99 2.64 2.14
C LEU A 68 1.63 3.61 1.15
N ARG A 69 2.92 3.93 1.34
CA ARG A 69 3.67 4.83 0.45
C ARG A 69 3.89 4.22 -0.93
N ASN A 70 4.17 2.92 -1.01
CA ASN A 70 4.29 2.23 -2.29
C ASN A 70 2.94 2.14 -3.02
N GLN A 71 1.86 1.87 -2.30
CA GLN A 71 0.51 1.85 -2.87
C GLN A 71 0.11 3.25 -3.37
N LEU A 72 0.43 4.31 -2.62
CA LEU A 72 0.23 5.69 -3.04
C LEU A 72 1.05 6.03 -4.31
N PHE A 73 2.29 5.56 -4.37
CA PHE A 73 3.13 5.71 -5.56
C PHE A 73 2.53 5.00 -6.79
N ALA A 74 2.08 3.75 -6.64
CA ALA A 74 1.44 2.98 -7.72
C ALA A 74 0.17 3.70 -8.25
N LEU A 75 -0.67 4.21 -7.34
CA LEU A 75 -1.83 5.03 -7.69
C LEU A 75 -1.42 6.33 -8.40
N GLY A 76 -0.32 6.97 -8.00
CA GLY A 76 0.26 8.12 -8.70
C GLY A 76 0.68 7.79 -10.13
N CYS A 77 1.31 6.63 -10.35
CA CYS A 77 1.69 6.17 -11.69
C CYS A 77 0.48 5.97 -12.61
N LEU A 78 -0.64 5.50 -12.08
CA LEU A 78 -1.92 5.38 -12.82
C LEU A 78 -2.57 6.74 -13.07
N CYS A 79 -2.61 7.60 -12.04
CA CYS A 79 -3.30 8.88 -12.05
C CYS A 79 -2.31 10.06 -12.07
N ARG A 80 -1.51 10.14 -13.14
CA ARG A 80 -0.41 11.11 -13.26
C ARG A 80 -0.83 12.57 -13.06
N LYS A 81 -2.02 12.97 -13.52
CA LYS A 81 -2.47 14.37 -13.43
C LYS A 81 -3.23 14.71 -12.14
N THR A 82 -3.66 13.71 -11.38
CA THR A 82 -4.48 13.95 -10.18
C THR A 82 -3.77 13.51 -8.91
N ILE A 83 -3.53 12.21 -8.75
CA ILE A 83 -2.88 11.66 -7.55
C ILE A 83 -1.39 12.02 -7.54
N HIS A 84 -0.66 11.82 -8.64
CA HIS A 84 0.78 12.07 -8.65
C HIS A 84 1.13 13.55 -8.47
N GLU A 85 0.41 14.47 -9.10
CA GLU A 85 0.63 15.91 -8.87
C GLU A 85 0.33 16.33 -7.43
N SER A 86 -0.67 15.70 -6.78
CA SER A 86 -1.00 15.97 -5.37
C SER A 86 0.01 15.37 -4.38
N TYR A 87 0.62 14.23 -4.76
CA TYR A 87 1.54 13.46 -3.91
C TYR A 87 2.76 12.99 -4.72
N SER A 88 3.58 13.94 -5.18
CA SER A 88 4.70 13.68 -6.10
C SER A 88 5.90 13.00 -5.45
N THR A 89 6.02 13.11 -4.13
CA THR A 89 7.12 12.56 -3.32
C THR A 89 6.61 11.65 -2.19
N PRO A 90 5.91 10.54 -2.50
CA PRO A 90 5.23 9.71 -1.50
C PRO A 90 6.16 9.09 -0.45
N PHE A 91 7.47 9.01 -0.74
CA PHE A 91 8.48 8.47 0.18
C PHE A 91 9.17 9.53 1.06
N ASP A 92 8.85 10.81 0.87
CA ASP A 92 9.35 11.87 1.74
C ASP A 92 8.74 11.73 3.14
N SER A 93 9.56 11.79 4.18
CA SER A 93 9.13 11.69 5.57
C SER A 93 8.16 12.79 5.99
N THR A 94 8.14 13.92 5.28
CA THR A 94 7.22 15.04 5.50
C THR A 94 5.89 14.88 4.76
N THR A 95 5.80 13.96 3.79
CA THR A 95 4.56 13.70 3.07
C THR A 95 3.59 12.96 3.98
N ALA A 96 2.47 13.62 4.29
CA ALA A 96 1.39 13.03 5.06
C ALA A 96 0.67 11.95 4.23
N LEU A 97 0.35 10.82 4.86
CA LEU A 97 -0.50 9.79 4.27
C LEU A 97 -1.92 10.35 4.10
N PRO A 98 -2.45 10.40 2.86
CA PRO A 98 -3.76 11.00 2.62
C PRO A 98 -4.91 10.14 3.12
N ALA A 99 -6.02 10.78 3.50
CA ALA A 99 -7.25 10.06 3.80
C ALA A 99 -7.80 9.38 2.54
N THR A 100 -8.35 8.17 2.70
CA THR A 100 -8.95 7.39 1.60
C THR A 100 -9.92 8.20 0.75
N ARG A 101 -10.76 9.03 1.38
CA ARG A 101 -11.76 9.85 0.68
C ARG A 101 -11.13 10.82 -0.31
N ASP A 102 -9.95 11.36 -0.01
CA ASP A 102 -9.28 12.30 -0.89
C ASP A 102 -8.64 11.58 -2.09
N LEU A 103 -8.09 10.38 -1.89
CA LEU A 103 -7.66 9.51 -2.98
C LEU A 103 -8.83 9.09 -3.89
N GLN A 104 -9.99 8.73 -3.33
CA GLN A 104 -11.17 8.40 -4.13
C GLN A 104 -11.62 9.57 -5.01
N LYS A 105 -11.67 10.80 -4.46
CA LYS A 105 -11.99 12.00 -5.24
C LYS A 105 -11.00 12.25 -6.38
N LEU A 106 -9.70 12.07 -6.12
CA LEU A 106 -8.66 12.25 -7.13
C LEU A 106 -8.67 11.14 -8.19
N ALA A 107 -9.03 9.91 -7.82
CA ALA A 107 -9.12 8.77 -8.71
C ALA A 107 -10.25 8.92 -9.75
N VAL A 108 -11.39 9.49 -9.35
CA VAL A 108 -12.53 9.73 -10.25
C VAL A 108 -12.43 11.03 -11.04
N LYS A 109 -11.46 11.88 -10.72
CA LYS A 109 -11.25 13.16 -11.40
C LYS A 109 -10.42 12.93 -12.67
N ASP A 110 -10.83 13.57 -13.77
CA ASP A 110 -10.10 13.62 -15.04
C ASP A 110 -9.63 12.24 -15.56
N VAL A 111 -10.50 11.22 -15.40
CA VAL A 111 -10.22 9.81 -15.74
C VAL A 111 -9.67 9.64 -17.15
N GLU A 112 -10.27 10.28 -18.16
CA GLU A 112 -9.81 10.22 -19.55
C GLU A 112 -8.38 10.77 -19.73
N SER A 113 -8.04 11.82 -18.99
CA SER A 113 -6.67 12.38 -18.99
C SER A 113 -5.67 11.42 -18.35
N ASN A 114 -6.06 10.75 -17.26
CA ASN A 114 -5.21 9.75 -16.59
C ASN A 114 -5.00 8.50 -17.47
N ILE A 115 -6.05 8.01 -18.13
CA ILE A 115 -5.96 6.91 -19.11
C ILE A 115 -4.99 7.26 -20.23
N SER A 116 -5.13 8.45 -20.80
CA SER A 116 -4.25 8.93 -21.85
C SER A 116 -2.79 9.02 -21.37
N ALA A 117 -2.57 9.50 -20.15
CA ALA A 117 -1.23 9.68 -19.58
C ALA A 117 -0.55 8.35 -19.18
N SER A 118 -1.34 7.33 -18.83
CA SER A 118 -0.85 5.99 -18.47
C SER A 118 -0.78 5.04 -19.66
N SER A 119 -1.15 5.48 -20.87
CA SER A 119 -1.21 4.65 -22.09
C SER A 119 -2.06 3.38 -21.91
N SER A 120 -3.09 3.45 -21.05
CA SER A 120 -3.96 2.32 -20.77
C SER A 120 -4.92 2.05 -21.93
N GLN A 121 -5.16 0.77 -22.24
CA GLN A 121 -6.15 0.34 -23.23
C GLN A 121 -7.55 0.13 -22.64
N LYS A 122 -7.74 0.41 -21.34
CA LYS A 122 -9.03 0.26 -20.66
C LYS A 122 -10.01 1.37 -21.09
N SER A 123 -11.30 1.06 -21.12
CA SER A 123 -12.33 2.10 -21.21
C SER A 123 -12.29 3.00 -19.95
N PRO A 124 -12.84 4.23 -20.01
CA PRO A 124 -12.97 5.12 -18.86
C PRO A 124 -13.47 4.45 -17.58
N ASP A 125 -14.62 3.78 -17.66
CA ASP A 125 -15.23 3.13 -16.50
C ASP A 125 -14.35 1.99 -15.97
N ALA A 126 -13.82 1.13 -16.85
CA ALA A 126 -12.97 0.01 -16.43
C ALA A 126 -11.63 0.47 -15.84
N PHE A 127 -11.10 1.61 -16.28
CA PHE A 127 -9.93 2.22 -15.67
C PHE A 127 -10.27 2.80 -14.30
N GLN A 128 -11.39 3.52 -14.19
CA GLN A 128 -11.84 4.09 -12.93
C GLN A 128 -12.03 3.00 -11.86
N ASP A 129 -12.72 1.91 -12.20
CA ASP A 129 -12.89 0.75 -11.31
C ASP A 129 -11.54 0.16 -10.90
N TYR A 130 -10.61 0.05 -11.86
CA TYR A 130 -9.26 -0.45 -11.61
C TYR A 130 -8.48 0.42 -10.61
N VAL A 131 -8.56 1.75 -10.74
CA VAL A 131 -7.93 2.67 -9.78
C VAL A 131 -8.62 2.59 -8.41
N LEU A 132 -9.97 2.54 -8.38
CA LEU A 132 -10.73 2.47 -7.14
C LEU A 132 -10.47 1.18 -6.34
N ASP A 133 -10.27 0.05 -7.01
CA ASP A 133 -9.78 -1.20 -6.38
C ASP A 133 -8.41 -0.99 -5.71
N GLY A 134 -7.51 -0.27 -6.37
CA GLY A 134 -6.24 0.13 -5.77
C GLY A 134 -6.38 1.06 -4.55
N VAL A 135 -7.36 1.96 -4.57
CA VAL A 135 -7.68 2.82 -3.41
C VAL A 135 -8.27 2.00 -2.26
N GLU A 136 -9.02 0.93 -2.54
CA GLU A 136 -9.52 0.02 -1.51
C GLU A 136 -8.37 -0.75 -0.80
N HIS A 137 -7.37 -1.19 -1.56
CA HIS A 137 -6.16 -1.78 -0.96
C HIS A 137 -5.44 -0.80 -0.04
N TYR A 138 -5.31 0.46 -0.45
CA TYR A 138 -4.76 1.53 0.39
C TYR A 138 -5.58 1.72 1.67
N ASP A 139 -6.91 1.84 1.56
CA ASP A 139 -7.83 2.04 2.69
C ASP A 139 -7.71 0.95 3.75
N ARG A 140 -7.63 -0.31 3.32
CA ARG A 140 -7.48 -1.44 4.24
C ARG A 140 -6.17 -1.38 5.03
N LEU A 141 -5.08 -0.99 4.37
CA LEU A 141 -3.79 -0.79 5.04
C LEU A 141 -3.85 0.40 6.00
N LEU A 142 -4.46 1.51 5.59
CA LEU A 142 -4.54 2.73 6.38
C LEU A 142 -5.34 2.50 7.67
N LYS A 143 -6.49 1.84 7.57
CA LYS A 143 -7.31 1.46 8.74
C LYS A 143 -6.53 0.60 9.73
N LEU A 144 -5.69 -0.32 9.24
CA LEU A 144 -4.85 -1.13 10.12
C LEU A 144 -3.70 -0.31 10.73
N PHE A 145 -3.10 0.60 9.97
CA PHE A 145 -2.09 1.53 10.48
C PHE A 145 -2.65 2.40 11.60
N GLU A 146 -3.85 2.96 11.40
CA GLU A 146 -4.59 3.75 12.38
C GLU A 146 -4.99 2.95 13.63
N LYS A 147 -5.33 1.66 13.49
CA LYS A 147 -5.59 0.77 14.64
C LYS A 147 -4.41 0.72 15.61
N PHE A 148 -3.19 0.83 15.10
CA PHE A 148 -1.98 0.81 15.93
C PHE A 148 -1.54 2.20 16.39
N ALA A 149 -2.12 3.29 15.86
CA ALA A 149 -1.71 4.67 16.07
C ALA A 149 -1.67 5.05 17.56
#